data_AF-A0A7T7I6S7-F1
#
_entry.id   AF-A0A7T7I6S7-F1
#
_cell.length_a   1.000
_cell.length_b   1.000
_cell.length_c   1.000
_cell.angle_alpha   90.00
_cell.angle_beta   90.00
_cell.angle_gamma   90.00
#
_symmetry.space_group_name_H-M   'P 1'
#
loop_
_entity.id
_entity.type
_entity.pdbx_description
1 polymer ?
#
loop_
_entity_poly.entity_id
_entity_poly.type
_entity_poly.pdbx_seq_one_letter_code
_entity_poly.pdbx_strand_id
1 'polypeptide(L)' 'MQNVPEQAAPTRRLVAAGVIRRSADRTLTVRVTEAGVTGTIRKGVRR' A
#
# COMPACT_ATOMS: atom_id res chain seq x y z
N MET A 1 15.46 37.70 1.42
CA MET A 1 15.10 36.31 1.06
C MET A 1 14.38 35.72 2.27
N GLN A 2 13.06 35.57 2.21
CA GLN A 2 12.25 35.07 3.34
C GLN A 2 12.39 33.55 3.43
N ASN A 3 12.78 33.07 4.61
CA ASN A 3 12.88 31.65 4.93
C ASN A 3 11.47 31.16 5.30
N VAL A 4 10.78 30.49 4.37
CA VAL A 4 9.49 29.85 4.67
C VAL A 4 9.80 28.61 5.51
N PRO A 5 9.32 28.51 6.77
CA PRO A 5 9.53 27.30 7.55
C PRO A 5 8.78 26.17 6.86
N GLU A 6 9.53 25.15 6.44
CA GLU A 6 8.98 23.90 5.94
C GLU A 6 8.21 23.25 7.09
N GLN A 7 6.90 23.43 7.09
CA GLN A 7 6.01 22.90 8.11
C GLN A 7 6.09 21.38 8.04
N ALA A 8 6.90 20.78 8.91
CA ALA A 8 7.10 19.34 8.99
C ALA A 8 5.73 18.66 9.05
N ALA A 9 5.35 17.99 7.96
CA ALA A 9 4.11 17.26 7.91
C ALA A 9 4.09 16.30 9.11
N PRO A 10 2.97 16.19 9.85
CA PRO A 10 2.90 15.28 10.97
C PRO A 10 3.30 13.89 10.50
N THR A 11 4.30 13.28 11.14
CA THR A 11 4.77 11.92 10.85
C THR A 11 3.63 10.95 11.11
N ARG A 12 2.79 10.72 10.10
CA ARG A 12 1.67 9.79 10.18
C ARG A 12 2.24 8.38 10.03
N ARG A 13 2.14 7.60 11.11
CA ARG A 13 2.52 6.19 11.09
C ARG A 13 1.44 5.39 10.37
N LEU A 14 1.83 4.67 9.33
CA LEU A 14 0.92 3.82 8.58
C LEU A 14 0.76 2.50 9.32
N VAL A 15 -0.36 2.34 10.03
CA VAL A 15 -0.64 1.17 10.89
C VAL A 15 -0.98 -0.07 10.05
N ALA A 16 -1.75 0.14 8.96
CA ALA A 16 -2.03 -0.90 7.98
C ALA A 16 -2.33 -0.30 6.59
N ALA A 17 -1.90 -0.98 5.53
CA ALA A 17 -2.29 -0.70 4.14
C ALA A 17 -2.65 -2.00 3.41
N GLY A 18 -3.58 -1.90 2.47
CA GLY A 18 -3.96 -2.97 1.56
C GLY A 18 -3.82 -2.52 0.11
N VAL A 19 -3.22 -3.36 -0.74
CA VAL A 19 -3.13 -3.14 -2.18
C VAL A 19 -3.68 -4.37 -2.90
N ILE A 20 -4.61 -4.16 -3.84
CA ILE A 20 -5.11 -5.19 -4.74
C ILE A 20 -4.74 -4.80 -6.16
N ARG A 21 -3.97 -5.66 -6.84
CA ARG A 21 -3.66 -5.50 -8.26
C ARG A 21 -4.25 -6.66 -9.05
N ARG A 22 -5.05 -6.35 -10.05
CA ARG A 22 -5.63 -7.33 -10.97
C ARG A 22 -4.87 -7.26 -12.29
N SER A 23 -4.43 -8.42 -12.79
CA SER A 23 -3.90 -8.60 -14.14
C SER A 23 -4.73 -9.66 -14.87
N ALA A 24 -4.48 -9.84 -16.16
CA ALA A 24 -5.20 -10.76 -17.04
C ALA A 24 -5.46 -12.15 -16.43
N ASP A 25 -4.44 -12.71 -15.76
CA ASP A 25 -4.46 -14.11 -15.31
C ASP A 25 -4.35 -14.25 -13.80
N ARG A 26 -4.20 -13.14 -13.06
CA ARG A 26 -3.92 -13.18 -11.63
C ARG A 26 -4.53 -12.00 -10.87
N THR A 27 -4.90 -12.26 -9.63
CA THR A 27 -5.20 -11.24 -8.63
C THR A 27 -4.17 -11.33 -7.52
N LEU A 28 -3.50 -10.22 -7.26
CA LEU A 28 -2.51 -10.09 -6.20
C LEU A 28 -3.08 -9.19 -5.10
N THR A 29 -3.06 -9.69 -3.87
CA THR A 29 -3.50 -8.95 -2.68
C THR A 29 -2.33 -8.86 -1.72
N VAL A 30 -1.94 -7.65 -1.32
CA VAL A 30 -0.91 -7.39 -0.30
C VAL A 30 -1.55 -6.68 0.88
N ARG A 31 -1.22 -7.13 2.08
CA ARG A 31 -1.51 -6.47 3.35
C ARG A 31 -0.20 -6.13 4.04
N VAL A 32 -0.02 -4.85 4.32
CA VAL A 32 1.10 -4.32 5.11
C VAL A 32 0.55 -3.94 6.47
N THR A 33 1.21 -4.38 7.53
CA THR A 33 0.91 -4.03 8.92
C THR A 33 2.20 -3.63 9.63
N GLU A 34 2.09 -3.06 10.83
CA GLU A 34 3.28 -2.79 11.65
C GLU A 34 4.12 -4.03 11.93
N ALA A 35 3.50 -5.21 12.02
CA ALA A 35 4.19 -6.47 12.29
C ALA A 35 4.88 -7.07 11.05
N GLY A 36 4.62 -6.54 9.85
CA GLY A 36 5.18 -7.05 8.60
C GLY A 36 4.18 -7.10 7.44
N VAL A 37 4.58 -7.81 6.38
CA VAL A 37 3.86 -7.88 5.09
C VAL A 37 3.38 -9.30 4.82
N THR A 38 2.14 -9.44 4.36
CA THR A 38 1.57 -10.71 3.90
C THR A 38 0.90 -10.51 2.55
N GLY A 39 0.94 -11.52 1.67
CA GLY A 39 0.29 -11.44 0.37
C GLY A 39 -0.26 -12.77 -0.12
N THR A 40 -1.22 -12.69 -1.04
CA THR A 40 -1.78 -13.86 -1.75
C THR A 40 -1.85 -13.57 -3.24
N ILE A 41 -1.65 -14.62 -4.04
CA ILE A 41 -1.83 -14.59 -5.49
C ILE A 41 -2.90 -15.61 -5.83
N ARG A 42 -3.97 -15.18 -6.49
CA ARG A 42 -5.05 -16.05 -6.98
C ARG A 42 -5.07 -16.03 -8.51
N LYS A 43 -5.51 -17.13 -9.12
CA LYS A 43 -5.80 -17.17 -10.56
C LYS A 43 -6.93 -16.19 -10.88
N GLY A 44 -6.71 -15.35 -11.88
CA GLY A 44 -7.74 -14.50 -12.48
C GLY A 44 -8.62 -15.37 -13.37
N VAL A 45 -9.94 -15.26 -13.18
CA VAL A 45 -10.92 -15.92 -14.05
C VAL A 45 -11.51 -14.84 -14.94
N ARG A 46 -11.34 -14.99 -16.26
CA ARG A 46 -12.07 -14.19 -17.25
C ARG A 46 -13.48 -14.77 -17.36
N ARG A 47 -14.50 -13.92 -17.24
CA ARG A 47 -15.91 -14.29 -17.39
C ARG A 47 -16.35 -14.06 -18.83
#